data_AF-Q0KBA4-F1
#
_entry.id   AF-Q0KBA4-F1
#
_cell.length_a   1.000
_cell.length_b   1.000
_cell.length_c   1.000
_cell.angle_alpha   90.00
_cell.angle_beta   90.00
_cell.angle_gamma   90.00
#
_symmetry.space_group_name_H-M   'P 1'
#
loop_
_entity.id
_entity.type
_entity.pdbx_description
1 polymer ?
#
loop_
_entity_poly.entity_id
_entity_poly.type
_entity_poly.pdbx_seq_one_letter_code
_entity_poly.pdbx_strand_id
1 'polypeptide(L)'
;MTQPPTSTVDLIDQLTGLAPGSATYALRHQRNKVVAATQGSYDALFDPALPGLSLAERLLVALYAARLTPSTALAAHYRARLEQAGADVSQVRAAAEGQPEDIADTRLHAMLEFTRKLIEKPVEGDKAALQALPAAGLSTPAVVTLAQLIAFLSYQVRLVAGLDALKALNDNAAGAQA
;
A
#
# COMPACT_ATOMS: atom_id res chain seq x y z
N MET A 1 3.94 -31.45 12.06
CA MET A 1 2.86 -30.71 11.39
C MET A 1 2.46 -29.58 12.32
N THR A 2 3.08 -28.41 12.19
CA THR A 2 2.78 -27.24 13.02
C THR A 2 1.66 -26.48 12.36
N GLN A 3 0.51 -26.38 13.02
CA GLN A 3 -0.60 -25.53 12.60
C GLN A 3 -0.11 -24.08 12.50
N PRO A 4 -0.41 -23.35 11.41
CA PRO A 4 -0.18 -21.91 11.38
C PRO A 4 -1.14 -21.22 12.38
N PRO A 5 -0.71 -20.14 13.03
CA PRO A 5 -1.52 -19.44 14.02
C PRO A 5 -2.87 -18.99 13.44
N THR A 6 -3.92 -19.17 14.25
CA THR A 6 -5.30 -18.77 14.00
C THR A 6 -5.50 -17.27 14.14
N SER A 7 -6.02 -16.65 13.07
CA SER A 7 -6.55 -15.28 12.93
C SER A 7 -5.62 -14.12 13.27
N THR A 8 -4.62 -13.87 12.42
CA THR A 8 -4.21 -12.49 12.14
C THR A 8 -5.33 -11.86 11.28
N VAL A 9 -5.90 -10.74 11.71
CA VAL A 9 -6.94 -10.02 10.94
C VAL A 9 -6.38 -9.67 9.55
N ASP A 10 -7.03 -10.12 8.47
CA ASP A 10 -6.65 -9.74 7.10
C ASP A 10 -6.95 -8.26 6.88
N LEU A 11 -5.93 -7.50 6.50
CA LEU A 11 -6.03 -6.05 6.37
C LEU A 11 -7.07 -5.67 5.32
N ILE A 12 -7.16 -6.39 4.20
CA ILE A 12 -8.08 -6.04 3.12
C ILE A 12 -9.52 -6.29 3.55
N ASP A 13 -9.80 -7.41 4.21
CA ASP A 13 -11.12 -7.70 4.76
C ASP A 13 -11.54 -6.63 5.78
N GLN A 14 -10.61 -6.20 6.63
CA GLN A 14 -10.83 -5.13 7.59
C GLN A 14 -11.14 -3.79 6.90
N LEU A 15 -10.33 -3.37 5.92
CA LEU A 15 -10.47 -2.07 5.26
C LEU A 15 -11.72 -1.97 4.38
N THR A 16 -12.16 -3.08 3.81
CA THR A 16 -13.37 -3.17 2.97
C THR A 16 -14.63 -3.53 3.78
N GLY A 17 -14.47 -3.80 5.08
CA GLY A 17 -15.55 -4.22 5.98
C GLY A 17 -16.23 -5.49 5.49
N LEU A 18 -15.47 -6.45 4.98
CA LEU A 18 -15.99 -7.75 4.54
C LEU A 18 -16.18 -8.65 5.77
N ALA A 19 -17.42 -8.73 6.23
CA ALA A 19 -17.78 -9.63 7.31
C ALA A 19 -17.85 -11.09 6.83
N PRO A 20 -17.42 -12.07 7.65
CA PRO A 20 -17.72 -13.48 7.44
C PRO A 20 -19.22 -13.69 7.22
N GLY A 21 -19.57 -14.43 6.17
CA GLY A 21 -20.96 -14.67 5.76
C GLY A 21 -21.48 -13.77 4.63
N SER A 22 -20.80 -12.66 4.31
CA SER A 22 -21.14 -11.88 3.12
C SER A 22 -20.71 -12.60 1.83
N ALA A 23 -21.45 -12.38 0.73
CA ALA A 23 -21.15 -13.00 -0.56
C ALA A 23 -19.74 -12.64 -1.08
N THR A 24 -19.35 -11.36 -0.95
CA THR A 24 -18.04 -10.88 -1.36
C THR A 24 -16.90 -11.48 -0.51
N TYR A 25 -17.10 -11.63 0.81
CA TYR A 25 -16.15 -12.36 1.68
C TYR A 25 -16.00 -13.80 1.21
N ALA A 26 -17.11 -14.52 1.03
CA ALA A 26 -17.08 -15.91 0.59
C ALA A 26 -16.32 -16.08 -0.74
N LEU A 27 -16.57 -15.19 -1.71
CA LEU A 27 -15.87 -15.18 -3.01
C LEU A 27 -14.35 -14.97 -2.86
N ARG A 28 -13.93 -13.96 -2.09
CA ARG A 28 -12.51 -13.68 -1.83
C ARG A 28 -11.81 -14.88 -1.18
N HIS A 29 -12.47 -15.53 -0.22
CA HIS A 29 -11.94 -16.68 0.51
C HIS A 29 -11.99 -18.02 -0.25
N GLN A 30 -12.59 -18.08 -1.44
CA GLN A 30 -12.41 -19.25 -2.32
C GLN A 30 -10.94 -19.45 -2.69
N ARG A 31 -10.14 -18.38 -2.66
CA ARG A 31 -8.70 -18.42 -2.89
C ARG A 31 -7.90 -18.02 -1.65
N ASN A 32 -8.09 -18.74 -0.54
CA ASN A 32 -7.36 -18.49 0.72
C ASN A 32 -5.83 -18.39 0.57
N LYS A 33 -5.22 -19.10 -0.39
CA LYS A 33 -3.77 -18.94 -0.68
C LYS A 33 -3.42 -17.52 -1.14
N VAL A 34 -4.28 -16.88 -1.93
CA VAL A 34 -4.09 -15.50 -2.39
C VAL A 34 -4.28 -14.54 -1.22
N VAL A 35 -5.32 -14.72 -0.40
CA VAL A 35 -5.53 -13.92 0.82
C VAL A 35 -4.29 -13.96 1.71
N ALA A 36 -3.80 -15.17 2.05
CA ALA A 36 -2.61 -15.35 2.86
C ALA A 36 -1.34 -14.74 2.22
N ALA A 37 -1.18 -14.86 0.90
CA ALA A 37 -0.03 -14.27 0.21
C ALA A 37 -0.09 -12.74 0.16
N THR A 38 -1.28 -12.14 0.02
CA THR A 38 -1.49 -10.69 0.11
C THR A 38 -1.12 -10.17 1.49
N GLN A 39 -1.64 -10.80 2.55
CA GLN A 39 -1.30 -10.43 3.93
C GLN A 39 0.18 -10.62 4.21
N GLY A 40 0.77 -11.76 3.81
CA GLY A 40 2.20 -12.01 3.98
C GLY A 40 3.10 -11.02 3.23
N SER A 41 2.66 -10.54 2.05
CA SER A 41 3.37 -9.49 1.32
C SER A 41 3.32 -8.17 2.07
N TYR A 42 2.16 -7.80 2.62
CA TYR A 42 2.03 -6.62 3.48
C TYR A 42 2.93 -6.74 4.72
N ASP A 43 2.87 -7.86 5.44
CA ASP A 43 3.66 -8.08 6.65
C ASP A 43 5.16 -7.97 6.36
N ALA A 44 5.64 -8.63 5.30
CA ALA A 44 7.05 -8.57 4.91
C ALA A 44 7.48 -7.17 4.46
N LEU A 45 6.66 -6.49 3.63
CA LEU A 45 6.97 -5.15 3.13
C LEU A 45 6.88 -4.07 4.19
N PHE A 46 6.22 -4.30 5.33
CA PHE A 46 6.11 -3.35 6.45
C PHE A 46 6.73 -3.87 7.76
N ASP A 47 7.52 -4.95 7.70
CA ASP A 47 8.29 -5.45 8.84
C ASP A 47 9.34 -4.39 9.26
N PRO A 48 9.35 -3.90 10.51
CA PRO A 48 10.37 -2.97 11.01
C PRO A 48 11.81 -3.48 10.86
N ALA A 49 12.03 -4.80 10.81
CA ALA A 49 13.35 -5.43 10.66
C ALA A 49 13.85 -5.48 9.21
N LEU A 50 13.00 -5.13 8.22
CA LEU A 50 13.41 -5.10 6.82
C LEU A 50 14.50 -4.02 6.61
N PRO A 51 15.70 -4.37 6.14
CA PRO A 51 16.80 -3.42 5.99
C PRO A 51 16.64 -2.52 4.75
N GLY A 52 17.43 -1.45 4.70
CA GLY A 52 17.58 -0.58 3.52
C GLY A 52 16.59 0.58 3.47
N LEU A 53 15.30 0.33 3.63
CA LEU A 53 14.26 1.36 3.79
C LEU A 53 13.67 1.27 5.20
N SER A 54 13.67 2.38 5.93
CA SER A 54 13.00 2.50 7.21
C SER A 54 11.50 2.23 7.08
N LEU A 55 10.85 1.87 8.19
CA LEU A 55 9.40 1.71 8.21
C LEU A 55 8.68 3.02 7.84
N ALA A 56 9.17 4.16 8.34
CA ALA A 56 8.58 5.47 8.06
C ALA A 56 8.64 5.82 6.56
N GLU A 57 9.79 5.62 5.89
CA GLU A 57 9.91 5.83 4.45
C GLU A 57 8.92 4.97 3.66
N ARG A 58 8.79 3.69 4.00
CA ARG A 58 7.86 2.77 3.33
C ARG A 58 6.39 3.18 3.55
N LEU A 59 6.04 3.60 4.75
CA LEU A 59 4.70 4.08 5.06
C LEU A 59 4.38 5.43 4.38
N LEU A 60 5.36 6.34 4.23
CA LEU A 60 5.20 7.60 3.50
C LEU A 60 4.96 7.34 2.00
N VAL A 61 5.72 6.42 1.41
CA VAL A 61 5.48 5.93 0.04
C VAL A 61 4.08 5.34 -0.09
N ALA A 62 3.62 4.57 0.91
CA ALA A 62 2.31 3.95 0.90
C ALA A 62 1.15 4.95 1.01
N LEU A 63 1.26 5.94 1.90
CA LEU A 63 0.31 7.04 2.02
C LEU A 63 0.23 7.83 0.70
N TYR A 64 1.39 8.14 0.12
CA TYR A 64 1.47 8.86 -1.14
C TYR A 64 0.89 8.07 -2.31
N ALA A 65 1.17 6.76 -2.41
CA ALA A 65 0.56 5.90 -3.42
C ALA A 65 -0.97 5.84 -3.30
N ALA A 66 -1.52 5.75 -2.08
CA ALA A 66 -2.96 5.78 -1.83
C ALA A 66 -3.61 7.15 -2.13
N ARG A 67 -2.80 8.22 -2.19
CA ARG A 67 -3.22 9.55 -2.63
C ARG A 67 -3.19 9.69 -4.15
N LEU A 68 -2.19 9.10 -4.82
CA LEU A 68 -2.05 9.11 -6.28
C LEU A 68 -3.10 8.24 -6.97
N THR A 69 -3.40 7.07 -6.38
CA THR A 69 -4.55 6.24 -6.75
C THR A 69 -5.55 6.27 -5.60
N PRO A 70 -6.57 7.17 -5.64
CA PRO A 70 -7.36 7.51 -4.47
C PRO A 70 -8.00 6.30 -3.77
N SER A 71 -7.62 6.05 -2.52
CA SER A 71 -8.28 5.10 -1.62
C SER A 71 -8.31 5.66 -0.19
N THR A 72 -9.48 6.11 0.24
CA THR A 72 -9.67 6.73 1.57
C THR A 72 -9.30 5.78 2.71
N ALA A 73 -9.70 4.51 2.61
CA ALA A 73 -9.42 3.51 3.64
C ALA A 73 -7.91 3.23 3.79
N LEU A 74 -7.20 3.06 2.67
CA LEU A 74 -5.74 2.85 2.69
C LEU A 74 -4.99 4.10 3.14
N ALA A 75 -5.41 5.29 2.70
CA ALA A 75 -4.79 6.55 3.14
C ALA A 75 -4.96 6.75 4.65
N ALA A 76 -6.15 6.48 5.21
CA ALA A 76 -6.39 6.53 6.65
C ALA A 76 -5.54 5.49 7.41
N HIS A 77 -5.46 4.26 6.90
CA HIS A 77 -4.63 3.20 7.47
C HIS A 77 -3.15 3.59 7.53
N TYR A 78 -2.57 4.03 6.42
CA TYR A 78 -1.15 4.39 6.37
C TYR A 78 -0.84 5.64 7.20
N ARG A 79 -1.75 6.62 7.28
CA ARG A 79 -1.62 7.76 8.18
C ARG A 79 -1.60 7.33 9.65
N ALA A 80 -2.53 6.49 10.08
CA ALA A 80 -2.56 5.99 11.46
C ALA A 80 -1.28 5.22 11.82
N ARG A 81 -0.72 4.45 10.88
CA ARG A 81 0.56 3.76 11.06
C ARG A 81 1.75 4.71 11.14
N LEU A 82 1.75 5.80 10.40
CA LEU A 82 2.78 6.86 10.47
C LEU A 82 2.76 7.57 11.82
N GLU A 83 1.57 7.88 12.34
CA GLU A 83 1.39 8.46 13.67
C GLU A 83 1.94 7.53 14.76
N GLN A 84 1.61 6.24 14.70
CA GLN A 84 2.14 5.22 15.63
C GLN A 84 3.66 5.07 15.54
N ALA A 85 4.23 5.24 14.35
CA ALA A 85 5.67 5.18 14.12
C ALA A 85 6.41 6.48 14.53
N GLY A 86 5.69 7.52 14.94
CA GLY A 86 6.28 8.82 15.29
C GLY A 86 6.91 9.52 14.08
N ALA A 87 6.34 9.35 12.88
CA ALA A 87 6.85 9.98 11.67
C ALA A 87 6.72 11.51 11.73
N ASP A 88 7.61 12.20 11.03
CA ASP A 88 7.62 13.66 10.97
C ASP A 88 6.32 14.18 10.34
N VAL A 89 5.61 15.04 11.09
CA VAL A 89 4.29 15.55 10.70
C VAL A 89 4.34 16.33 9.37
N SER A 90 5.44 17.04 9.09
CA SER A 90 5.60 17.78 7.84
C SER A 90 5.74 16.85 6.64
N GLN A 91 6.47 15.75 6.79
CA GLN A 91 6.60 14.71 5.75
C GLN A 91 5.28 13.98 5.51
N VAL A 92 4.54 13.66 6.59
CA VAL A 92 3.20 13.04 6.49
C VAL A 92 2.23 13.97 5.75
N ARG A 93 2.25 15.27 6.05
CA ARG A 93 1.44 16.28 5.36
C ARG A 93 1.79 16.37 3.88
N ALA A 94 3.07 16.53 3.56
CA ALA A 94 3.55 16.61 2.18
C ALA A 94 3.11 15.38 1.35
N ALA A 95 3.28 14.17 1.89
CA ALA A 95 2.82 12.94 1.25
C ALA A 95 1.29 12.87 1.10
N ALA A 96 0.52 13.32 2.09
CA ALA A 96 -0.94 13.30 2.04
C ALA A 96 -1.53 14.31 1.03
N GLU A 97 -0.93 15.50 0.96
CA GLU A 97 -1.38 16.60 0.09
C GLU A 97 -0.89 16.41 -1.35
N GLY A 98 0.19 15.65 -1.51
CA GLY A 98 0.77 15.28 -2.78
C GLY A 98 1.84 16.26 -3.26
N GLN A 99 2.56 16.83 -2.29
CA GLN A 99 3.58 17.88 -2.45
C GLN A 99 4.96 17.35 -2.03
N PRO A 100 5.52 16.34 -2.74
CA PRO A 100 6.85 15.81 -2.43
C PRO A 100 7.94 16.89 -2.50
N GLU A 101 7.73 17.98 -3.24
CA GLU A 101 8.62 19.14 -3.32
C GLU A 101 8.88 19.85 -1.98
N ASP A 102 7.97 19.70 -1.01
CA ASP A 102 8.12 20.26 0.34
C ASP A 102 9.02 19.41 1.25
N ILE A 103 9.51 18.26 0.75
CA ILE A 103 10.38 17.36 1.50
C ILE A 103 11.85 17.76 1.29
N ALA A 104 12.46 18.30 2.34
CA ALA A 104 13.89 18.67 2.32
C ALA A 104 14.84 17.47 2.27
N ASP A 105 14.40 16.30 2.73
CA ASP A 105 15.16 15.05 2.63
C ASP A 105 15.20 14.60 1.16
N THR A 106 16.36 14.74 0.53
CA THR A 106 16.57 14.42 -0.89
C THR A 106 16.34 12.95 -1.21
N ARG A 107 16.59 12.06 -0.24
CA ARG A 107 16.38 10.63 -0.39
C ARG A 107 14.90 10.31 -0.41
N LEU A 108 14.14 10.80 0.56
CA LEU A 108 12.69 10.61 0.62
C LEU A 108 11.99 11.29 -0.58
N HIS A 109 12.42 12.51 -0.95
CA HIS A 109 11.92 13.20 -2.13
C HIS A 109 12.10 12.36 -3.41
N ALA A 110 13.30 11.79 -3.62
CA ALA A 110 13.54 10.91 -4.77
C ALA A 110 12.67 9.65 -4.77
N MET A 111 12.38 9.08 -3.59
CA MET A 111 11.48 7.93 -3.45
C MET A 111 10.04 8.28 -3.83
N LEU A 112 9.53 9.44 -3.39
CA LEU A 112 8.18 9.88 -3.74
C LEU A 112 8.07 10.24 -5.22
N GLU A 113 9.04 10.95 -5.79
CA GLU A 113 9.05 11.24 -7.23
C GLU A 113 9.08 9.98 -8.08
N PHE A 114 9.88 8.98 -7.69
CA PHE A 114 9.87 7.68 -8.37
C PHE A 114 8.51 6.97 -8.23
N THR A 115 7.88 7.06 -7.05
CA THR A 115 6.53 6.53 -6.81
C THR A 115 5.49 7.20 -7.70
N ARG A 116 5.51 8.54 -7.80
CA ARG A 116 4.64 9.32 -8.69
C ARG A 116 4.80 8.85 -10.13
N LYS A 117 6.06 8.78 -10.60
CA LYS A 117 6.37 8.38 -11.97
C LYS A 117 5.83 7.00 -12.31
N LEU A 118 6.07 6.00 -11.45
CA LEU A 118 5.60 4.63 -11.71
C LEU A 118 4.07 4.46 -11.63
N ILE A 119 3.38 5.29 -10.84
CA ILE A 119 1.92 5.21 -10.70
C ILE A 119 1.21 6.00 -11.81
N GLU A 120 1.57 7.26 -12.04
CA GLU A 120 0.88 8.15 -12.98
C GLU A 120 1.33 7.93 -14.43
N LYS A 121 2.63 7.65 -14.64
CA LYS A 121 3.24 7.57 -15.97
C LYS A 121 4.26 6.42 -16.06
N PRO A 122 3.84 5.15 -15.89
CA PRO A 122 4.76 4.01 -15.80
C PRO A 122 5.69 3.85 -17.01
N VAL A 123 5.28 4.31 -18.20
CA VAL A 123 6.12 4.31 -19.41
C VAL A 123 7.37 5.19 -19.27
N GLU A 124 7.32 6.19 -18.40
CA GLU A 124 8.44 7.07 -18.09
C GLU A 124 9.34 6.51 -16.97
N GLY A 125 9.05 5.31 -16.44
CA GLY A 125 9.91 4.56 -15.51
C GLY A 125 11.20 4.06 -16.20
N ASP A 126 12.00 5.00 -16.68
CA ASP A 126 13.16 4.78 -17.53
C ASP A 126 14.45 4.62 -16.71
N LYS A 127 15.56 4.42 -17.44
CA LYS A 127 16.89 4.28 -16.84
C LYS A 127 17.28 5.51 -16.02
N ALA A 128 16.91 6.71 -16.46
CA ALA A 128 17.24 7.95 -15.76
C ALA A 128 16.53 8.02 -14.40
N ALA A 129 15.25 7.68 -14.34
CA ALA A 129 14.50 7.60 -13.09
C ALA A 129 15.09 6.58 -12.10
N LEU A 130 15.53 5.41 -12.59
CA LEU A 130 16.20 4.41 -11.77
C LEU A 130 17.56 4.87 -11.26
N GLN A 131 18.34 5.59 -12.08
CA GLN A 131 19.66 6.09 -11.72
C GLN A 131 19.64 7.27 -10.74
N ALA A 132 18.53 8.00 -10.65
CA ALA A 132 18.36 9.07 -9.67
C ALA A 132 18.33 8.54 -8.21
N LEU A 133 17.87 7.30 -8.00
CA LEU A 133 17.75 6.73 -6.65
C LEU A 133 19.11 6.46 -5.98
N PRO A 134 20.10 5.81 -6.64
CA PRO A 134 21.45 5.72 -6.08
C PRO A 134 22.13 7.06 -5.83
N ALA A 135 21.89 8.05 -6.69
CA ALA A 135 22.42 9.41 -6.49
C ALA A 135 21.83 10.08 -5.23
N ALA A 136 20.61 9.71 -4.83
CA ALA A 136 19.97 10.12 -3.59
C ALA A 136 20.32 9.21 -2.39
N GLY A 137 21.29 8.30 -2.54
CA GLY A 137 21.78 7.45 -1.44
C GLY A 137 21.01 6.15 -1.25
N LEU A 138 20.17 5.71 -2.20
CA LEU A 138 19.57 4.37 -2.14
C LEU A 138 20.55 3.31 -2.61
N SER A 139 20.72 2.24 -1.83
CA SER A 139 21.44 1.05 -2.28
C SER A 139 20.63 0.30 -3.34
N THR A 140 21.30 -0.49 -4.19
CA THR A 140 20.61 -1.32 -5.20
C THR A 140 19.52 -2.21 -4.59
N PRO A 141 19.74 -2.92 -3.46
CA PRO A 141 18.67 -3.68 -2.80
C PRO A 141 17.50 -2.79 -2.36
N ALA A 142 17.76 -1.59 -1.82
CA ALA A 142 16.71 -0.67 -1.41
C ALA A 142 15.86 -0.18 -2.60
N VAL A 143 16.47 0.03 -3.77
CA VAL A 143 15.74 0.35 -5.02
C VAL A 143 14.81 -0.79 -5.42
N VAL A 144 15.28 -2.04 -5.33
CA VAL A 144 14.43 -3.22 -5.61
C VAL A 144 13.26 -3.30 -4.62
N THR A 145 13.52 -3.11 -3.33
CA THR A 145 12.46 -3.08 -2.30
C THR A 145 11.45 -1.97 -2.55
N LEU A 146 11.90 -0.77 -2.94
CA LEU A 146 11.00 0.34 -3.29
C LEU A 146 10.10 -0.03 -4.49
N ALA A 147 10.67 -0.60 -5.55
CA ALA A 147 9.90 -1.02 -6.72
C ALA A 147 8.88 -2.12 -6.37
N GLN A 148 9.25 -3.08 -5.53
CA GLN A 148 8.35 -4.12 -5.03
C GLN A 148 7.21 -3.54 -4.20
N LEU A 149 7.51 -2.58 -3.33
CA LEU A 149 6.52 -1.86 -2.54
C LEU A 149 5.52 -1.12 -3.43
N ILE A 150 5.99 -0.37 -4.43
CA ILE A 150 5.12 0.38 -5.37
C ILE A 150 4.22 -0.57 -6.16
N ALA A 151 4.76 -1.70 -6.62
CA ALA A 151 4.00 -2.72 -7.32
C ALA A 151 2.91 -3.33 -6.42
N PHE A 152 3.25 -3.66 -5.16
CA PHE A 152 2.31 -4.15 -4.17
C PHE A 152 1.21 -3.13 -3.88
N LEU A 153 1.55 -1.86 -3.64
CA LEU A 153 0.57 -0.80 -3.37
C LEU A 153 -0.39 -0.57 -4.54
N SER A 154 0.14 -0.58 -5.77
CA SER A 154 -0.69 -0.47 -6.98
C SER A 154 -1.68 -1.65 -7.10
N TYR A 155 -1.24 -2.86 -6.75
CA TYR A 155 -2.12 -4.02 -6.64
C TYR A 155 -3.15 -3.87 -5.51
N GLN A 156 -2.71 -3.45 -4.33
CA GLN A 156 -3.52 -3.34 -3.12
C GLN A 156 -4.68 -2.37 -3.29
N VAL A 157 -4.41 -1.19 -3.86
CA VAL A 157 -5.46 -0.18 -4.12
C VAL A 157 -6.52 -0.72 -5.08
N ARG A 158 -6.11 -1.38 -6.17
CA ARG A 158 -7.06 -1.97 -7.13
C ARG A 158 -7.86 -3.11 -6.51
N LEU A 159 -7.23 -3.91 -5.66
CA LEU A 159 -7.90 -4.98 -4.93
C LEU A 159 -9.00 -4.43 -4.01
N VAL A 160 -8.68 -3.41 -3.20
CA VAL A 160 -9.65 -2.75 -2.31
C VAL A 160 -10.81 -2.17 -3.13
N ALA A 161 -10.51 -1.38 -4.17
CA ALA A 161 -11.54 -0.79 -5.03
C ALA A 161 -12.44 -1.84 -5.71
N GLY A 162 -11.86 -2.95 -6.18
CA GLY A 162 -12.62 -4.04 -6.79
C GLY A 162 -13.54 -4.76 -5.80
N LEU A 163 -13.09 -4.97 -4.57
CA LEU A 163 -13.90 -5.59 -3.52
C LEU A 163 -15.03 -4.66 -3.05
N ASP A 164 -14.76 -3.37 -2.89
CA ASP A 164 -15.78 -2.37 -2.55
C ASP A 164 -16.87 -2.31 -3.64
N ALA A 165 -16.48 -2.34 -4.92
CA ALA A 165 -17.44 -2.39 -6.03
C ALA A 165 -18.28 -3.69 -6.02
N LEU A 166 -17.65 -4.85 -5.80
CA LEU A 166 -18.37 -6.13 -5.70
C LEU A 166 -19.34 -6.17 -4.52
N LYS A 167 -18.93 -5.63 -3.37
CA LYS A 167 -19.78 -5.50 -2.19
C LYS A 167 -21.00 -4.63 -2.50
N ALA A 168 -20.80 -3.43 -3.06
CA ALA A 168 -21.90 -2.54 -3.42
C ALA A 168 -22.89 -3.19 -4.41
N LEU A 169 -22.38 -3.95 -5.40
CA LEU A 169 -23.24 -4.71 -6.32
C LEU A 169 -24.08 -5.78 -5.62
N ASN A 170 -23.48 -6.54 -4.70
CA ASN A 170 -24.19 -7.58 -3.95
C ASN A 170 -25.22 -6.99 -2.97
N ASP A 171 -24.90 -5.88 -2.30
CA ASP A 171 -25.81 -5.20 -1.38
C ASP A 171 -27.02 -4.63 -2.12
N ASN A 172 -26.80 -4.03 -3.30
CA ASN A 172 -27.89 -3.55 -4.16
C ASN A 172 -28.79 -4.68 -4.66
N ALA A 173 -28.21 -5.83 -5.03
CA ALA A 173 -28.98 -6.99 -5.49
C ALA A 173 -29.83 -7.59 -4.35
N ALA A 174 -29.29 -7.63 -3.12
CA ALA A 174 -30.04 -8.09 -1.95
C ALA A 174 -31.19 -7.13 -1.59
N GLY A 175 -30.95 -5.81 -1.67
CA GLY A 175 -31.98 -4.80 -1.40
C GLY A 175 -33.11 -4.76 -2.44
N ALA A 176 -32.83 -5.11 -3.69
CA ALA A 176 -33.85 -5.22 -4.73
C ALA A 176 -34.72 -6.49 -4.65
N GLN A 177 -34.29 -7.48 -3.85
CA GLN A 177 -35.00 -8.77 -3.65
C GLN A 177 -35.83 -8.81 -2.36
N ALA A 178 -35.74 -7.78 -1.52
CA ALA A 178 -36.47 -7.63 -0.26
C ALA A 178 -37.71 -6.75 -0.45
#